data_AF-A0A846C5M2-F1
#
_entry.id   AF-A0A846C5M2-F1
#
_cell.length_a   1.000
_cell.length_b   1.000
_cell.length_c   1.000
_cell.angle_alpha   90.00
_cell.angle_beta   90.00
_cell.angle_gamma   90.00
#
_symmetry.space_group_name_H-M   'P 1'
#
loop_
_entity.id
_entity.type
_entity.pdbx_description
1 polymer ?
#
loop_
_entity_poly.entity_id
_entity_poly.type
_entity_poly.pdbx_seq_one_letter_code
_entity_poly.pdbx_strand_id
1 'polypeptide(L)' 'MTFNNQVNNLDDVNVKPETRNHKGFFVQEGDYKLMSIDESGWALICLDDAVCHYVDPDNLQETKELIGESATVQK' A
#
# COMPACT_ATOMS: atom_id res chain seq x y z
N MET A 1 -4.86 -13.23 29.96
CA MET A 1 -5.23 -12.00 29.24
C MET A 1 -4.09 -11.75 28.28
N THR A 2 -4.27 -12.12 27.02
CA THR A 2 -3.16 -12.40 26.10
C THR A 2 -3.11 -11.30 25.04
N PHE A 3 -1.98 -10.58 25.04
CA PHE A 3 -1.42 -9.61 24.10
C PHE A 3 -2.35 -8.76 23.23
N ASN A 4 -2.48 -7.49 23.64
CA ASN A 4 -2.74 -6.37 22.74
C ASN A 4 -1.53 -6.18 21.83
N ASN A 5 -1.72 -6.30 20.52
CA ASN A 5 -1.34 -5.27 19.56
C ASN A 5 -1.91 -5.73 18.21
N GLN A 6 -3.13 -5.29 17.91
CA GLN A 6 -3.57 -5.26 16.53
C GLN A 6 -2.59 -4.32 15.85
N VAL A 7 -1.57 -4.90 15.19
CA VAL A 7 -0.78 -4.20 14.20
C VAL A 7 -1.86 -3.67 13.27
N ASN A 8 -2.11 -2.36 13.31
CA ASN A 8 -2.89 -1.71 12.28
C ASN A 8 -2.07 -1.96 11.03
N ASN A 9 -2.39 -3.06 10.34
CA ASN A 9 -1.85 -3.37 9.04
C ASN A 9 -2.50 -2.32 8.13
N LEU A 10 -1.97 -1.11 8.20
CA LEU A 10 -2.07 -0.13 7.15
C LEU A 10 -1.28 -0.82 6.05
N ASP A 11 -1.99 -1.57 5.20
CA ASP A 11 -1.37 -2.36 4.14
C ASP A 11 -0.52 -1.38 3.33
N ASP A 12 0.80 -1.47 3.50
CA ASP A 12 1.74 -0.68 2.73
C ASP A 12 1.61 -1.16 1.28
N VAL A 13 1.24 -0.22 0.42
CA VAL A 13 1.00 -0.42 -1.00
C VAL A 13 1.94 0.48 -1.78
N ASN A 14 2.53 -0.08 -2.83
CA ASN A 14 3.20 0.69 -3.84
C ASN A 14 2.23 1.03 -4.97
N VAL A 15 2.42 2.20 -5.58
CA VAL A 15 1.73 2.54 -6.83
C VAL A 15 2.55 2.05 -8.02
N LYS A 16 1.88 1.54 -9.06
CA LYS A 16 2.55 1.18 -10.32
C LYS A 16 3.07 2.45 -11.03
N PRO A 17 4.15 2.34 -11.83
CA PRO A 17 4.48 3.38 -12.78
C PRO A 17 3.26 3.65 -13.65
N GLU A 18 2.99 4.92 -13.95
CA GLU A 18 1.81 5.39 -14.69
C GLU A 18 0.50 5.48 -13.90
N THR A 19 0.49 5.16 -12.60
CA THR A 19 -0.69 5.39 -11.74
C THR A 19 -1.06 6.87 -11.75
N ARG A 20 -2.33 7.16 -12.03
CA ARG A 20 -2.87 8.52 -11.99
C ARG A 20 -3.88 8.67 -10.88
N ASN A 21 -3.88 9.84 -10.26
CA ASN A 21 -4.93 10.19 -9.32
C ASN A 21 -6.23 10.55 -10.04
N HIS A 22 -7.32 10.70 -9.27
CA HIS A 22 -8.62 11.12 -9.78
C HIS A 22 -8.60 12.46 -10.56
N LYS A 23 -7.56 13.29 -10.38
CA LYS A 23 -7.36 14.56 -11.10
C LYS A 23 -6.59 14.39 -12.43
N GLY A 24 -6.17 13.17 -12.77
CA GLY A 24 -5.40 12.86 -13.97
C GLY A 24 -3.90 13.14 -13.88
N PHE A 25 -3.38 13.45 -12.69
CA PHE A 25 -1.93 13.65 -12.48
C PHE A 25 -1.27 12.33 -12.09
N PHE A 26 -0.04 12.13 -12.55
CA PHE A 26 0.78 11.00 -12.13
C PHE A 26 1.08 11.07 -10.64
N VAL A 27 0.88 9.94 -9.96
CA VAL A 27 1.31 9.75 -8.58
C VAL A 27 2.75 9.27 -8.58
N GLN A 28 3.54 9.80 -7.64
CA GLN A 28 4.94 9.41 -7.51
C GLN A 28 5.04 7.95 -7.06
N GLU A 29 5.97 7.20 -7.62
CA GLU A 29 6.26 5.84 -7.16
C GLU A 29 6.90 5.87 -5.76
N GLY A 30 6.41 5.04 -4.86
CA GLY A 30 6.86 4.96 -3.47
C GLY A 30 5.92 4.15 -2.60
N ASP A 31 6.29 3.98 -1.34
CA ASP A 31 5.50 3.27 -0.35
C ASP A 31 4.42 4.19 0.23
N TYR A 32 3.16 3.80 0.03
CA TYR A 32 2.00 4.50 0.55
C TYR A 32 1.23 3.59 1.49
N LYS A 33 0.48 4.18 2.41
CA LYS A 33 -0.45 3.45 3.26
C LYS A 33 -1.84 3.47 2.63
N LEU A 34 -2.41 2.30 2.40
CA LEU A 34 -3.81 2.20 2.02
C LEU A 34 -4.69 2.52 3.23
N MET A 35 -5.42 3.64 3.16
CA MET A 35 -6.29 4.06 4.25
C MET A 35 -7.68 3.44 4.11
N SER A 36 -8.26 3.50 2.90
CA SER A 36 -9.62 3.03 2.64
C SER A 36 -9.88 2.87 1.15
N ILE A 37 -10.89 2.09 0.77
CA ILE A 37 -11.48 2.12 -0.56
C ILE A 37 -12.87 2.74 -0.44
N ASP A 38 -13.08 3.82 -1.17
CA ASP A 38 -14.34 4.56 -1.23
C ASP A 38 -15.41 3.76 -1.98
N GLU A 39 -16.69 3.96 -1.66
CA GLU A 39 -17.82 3.30 -2.35
C GLU A 39 -17.88 3.65 -3.85
N SER A 40 -17.24 4.75 -4.25
CA SER A 40 -17.06 5.17 -5.64
C SER A 40 -16.06 4.31 -6.42
N GLY A 41 -15.37 3.37 -5.77
CA GLY A 41 -14.34 2.50 -6.36
C GLY A 41 -12.93 3.08 -6.37
N TRP A 42 -12.68 4.17 -5.63
CA TRP A 42 -11.36 4.80 -5.53
C TRP A 42 -10.64 4.37 -4.24
N ALA A 43 -9.34 4.08 -4.34
CA ALA A 43 -8.50 3.82 -3.18
C ALA A 43 -7.86 5.12 -2.67
N LEU A 44 -8.02 5.40 -1.37
CA LEU A 44 -7.34 6.49 -0.69
C LEU A 44 -6.02 5.97 -0.11
N ILE A 45 -4.92 6.44 -0.69
CA ILE A 45 -3.57 6.14 -0.23
C ILE A 45 -2.91 7.39 0.35
N CYS A 46 -2.04 7.23 1.34
CA CYS A 46 -1.31 8.35 1.94
C CYS A 46 0.19 8.05 2.04
N LEU A 47 1.02 8.98 1.58
CA LEU A 47 2.49 8.86 1.70
C LEU A 47 2.89 9.05 3.18
N ASP A 48 2.29 10.06 3.80
CA ASP A 48 2.40 10.44 5.20
C ASP A 48 1.02 10.88 5.69
N ASP A 49 0.87 11.18 6.99
CA ASP A 49 -0.38 11.67 7.59
C ASP A 49 -0.91 13.00 7.01
N ALA A 50 -0.13 13.67 6.14
CA ALA A 50 -0.48 14.97 5.53
C ALA A 50 -0.74 14.92 4.02
N VAL A 51 -0.29 13.89 3.30
CA VAL A 51 -0.36 13.84 1.83
C VAL A 51 -1.03 12.56 1.38
N CYS A 52 -2.27 12.70 0.91
CA CYS A 52 -3.09 11.59 0.44
C CYS A 52 -3.56 11.79 -1.00
N HIS A 53 -3.71 10.68 -1.71
CA HIS A 53 -4.09 10.63 -3.11
C HIS A 53 -5.19 9.57 -3.30
N TYR A 54 -6.19 9.92 -4.10
CA TYR A 54 -7.18 8.97 -4.58
C TYR A 54 -6.69 8.38 -5.89
N VAL A 55 -6.45 7.07 -5.92
CA VAL A 55 -5.97 6.32 -7.08
C VAL A 55 -6.84 5.11 -7.36
N ASP A 56 -6.66 4.53 -8.53
CA ASP A 56 -7.33 3.30 -8.91
C ASP A 56 -6.77 2.11 -8.11
N PRO A 57 -7.61 1.31 -7.41
CA PRO A 57 -7.16 0.18 -6.60
C PRO A 57 -6.47 -0.91 -7.43
N ASP A 58 -6.81 -1.10 -8.70
CA ASP A 58 -6.14 -2.07 -9.58
C ASP A 58 -4.71 -1.62 -9.96
N ASN A 59 -4.41 -0.33 -9.77
CA ASN A 59 -3.10 0.26 -10.02
C ASN A 59 -2.19 0.19 -8.78
N LEU A 60 -2.71 -0.30 -7.65
CA LEU A 60 -1.94 -0.56 -6.45
C LEU A 60 -1.28 -1.94 -6.50
N GLN A 61 -0.14 -2.05 -5.83
CA GLN A 61 0.57 -3.30 -5.62
C GLN A 61 0.85 -3.44 -4.12
N GLU A 62 0.37 -4.51 -3.50
CA GLU A 62 0.72 -4.80 -2.11
C GLU A 62 2.24 -4.92 -1.98
N THR A 63 2.83 -4.14 -1.09
CA THR A 63 4.21 -4.29 -0.67
C THR A 63 4.23 -5.44 0.31
N LYS A 64 4.14 -6.67 -0.21
CA LYS A 64 4.42 -7.85 0.62
C LYS A 64 5.88 -7.71 1.02
N GLU A 65 6.13 -7.29 2.25
CA GLU A 65 7.43 -7.44 2.88
C GLU A 65 7.76 -8.93 2.86
N LEU A 66 8.40 -9.36 1.78
CA LEU A 66 9.10 -10.61 1.71
C LEU A 66 10.24 -10.46 2.71
N ILE A 67 9.93 -10.71 3.98
CA ILE A 67 10.87 -11.21 4.97
C ILE A 67 11.51 -12.47 4.36
N GLY A 68 12.53 -12.26 3.55
CA GLY A 68 13.34 -13.33 3.02
C GLY A 68 14.21 -13.85 4.13
N GLU A 69 14.10 -15.13 4.47
CA GLU A 69 15.27 -15.89 4.91
C GLU A 69 15.40 -17.17 4.07
N SER A 70 16.34 -17.05 3.14
CA SER A 70 17.15 -18.03 2.44
C SER A 70 17.21 -19.46 3.00
N ALA A 71 17.11 -20.40 2.07
CA ALA A 71 17.89 -21.64 1.94
C ALA A 71 18.37 -22.36 3.22
N THR A 72 17.87 -23.58 3.42
CA THR A 72 18.70 -24.69 3.90
C THR A 72 18.51 -25.92 3.01
N VAL A 73 19.37 -26.08 2.00
CA VAL A 73 19.77 -27.42 1.54
C VAL A 73 20.72 -27.96 2.61
N GLN A 74 20.24 -28.91 3.41
CA GLN A 74 21.11 -29.73 4.25
C GLN A 74 21.33 -31.05 3.51
N LYS A 75 22.60 -31.37 3.27
CA LYS A 75 23.13 -32.56 2.60
C LYS A 75 23.31 -33.70 3.60
#